data_AF-F3GLN8-F1
#
_entry.id   AF-F3GLN8-F1
#
_cell.length_a   1.000
_cell.length_b   1.000
_cell.length_c   1.000
_cell.angle_alpha   90.00
_cell.angle_beta   90.00
_cell.angle_gamma   90.00
#
_symmetry.space_group_name_H-M   'P 1'
#
loop_
_entity.id
_entity.type
_entity.pdbx_description
1 polymer ?
#
loop_
_entity_poly.entity_id
_entity_poly.type
_entity_poly.pdbx_seq_one_letter_code
_entity_poly.pdbx_strand_id
1 'polypeptide(L)' 'NCFQIAAAIADRGIPFMFCSGYGRLGIPDTWLDRRCVAKPFSAEQLSEALNELLQV' A
#
# COMPACT_ATOMS: atom_id res chain seq x y z
N ASN A 1 -6.98 -12.56 -3.47
CA ASN A 1 -7.60 -11.42 -4.17
C ASN A 1 -7.70 -10.22 -3.22
N CYS A 2 -6.59 -9.51 -2.97
CA CYS A 2 -6.58 -8.39 -2.00
C CYS A 2 -7.21 -7.11 -2.55
N PHE A 3 -7.40 -6.98 -3.87
CA PHE A 3 -7.90 -5.75 -4.51
C PHE A 3 -9.36 -5.43 -4.15
N GLN A 4 -10.20 -6.44 -3.91
CA GLN A 4 -11.57 -6.23 -3.44
C GLN A 4 -11.58 -5.62 -2.02
N ILE A 5 -10.63 -6.03 -1.17
CA ILE A 5 -10.46 -5.47 0.17
C ILE A 5 -9.93 -4.04 0.06
N ALA A 6 -8.94 -3.79 -0.81
CA ALA A 6 -8.42 -2.45 -1.07
C ALA A 6 -9.52 -1.48 -1.53
N ALA A 7 -10.44 -1.93 -2.39
CA ALA A 7 -11.61 -1.16 -2.81
C ALA A 7 -12.51 -0.78 -1.62
N ALA A 8 -12.83 -1.75 -0.75
CA ALA A 8 -13.65 -1.49 0.44
C ALA A 8 -12.96 -0.57 1.47
N ILE A 9 -11.63 -0.61 1.58
CA ILE A 9 -10.86 0.30 2.45
C ILE A 9 -10.84 1.71 1.86
N ALA A 10 -10.62 1.84 0.54
CA ALA A 10 -10.62 3.11 -0.17
C ALA A 10 -11.98 3.84 -0.09
N ASP A 11 -13.08 3.11 -0.26
CA ASP A 11 -14.45 3.64 -0.15
C ASP A 11 -14.74 4.24 1.24
N ARG A 12 -14.08 3.70 2.28
CA ARG A 12 -14.17 4.21 3.66
C ARG A 12 -13.24 5.37 3.96
N GLY A 13 -12.43 5.81 3.00
CA GLY A 13 -11.43 6.88 3.20
C GLY A 13 -10.31 6.49 4.17
N ILE A 14 -10.09 5.20 4.41
CA ILE A 14 -9.02 4.73 5.30
C ILE A 14 -7.71 4.73 4.51
N PRO A 15 -6.64 5.40 4.99
CA PRO A 15 -5.35 5.37 4.31
C PRO A 15 -4.73 3.97 4.37
N PHE A 16 -4.20 3.50 3.25
CA PHE A 16 -3.51 2.21 3.16
C PHE A 16 -2.43 2.21 2.07
N MET A 17 -1.56 1.22 2.15
CA MET A 17 -0.53 0.94 1.15
C MET A 17 -0.45 -0.56 0.87
N PHE A 18 0.09 -0.94 -0.28
CA PHE A 18 0.35 -2.33 -0.63
C PHE A 18 1.74 -2.78 -0.18
N CYS A 19 1.90 -4.08 0.04
CA CYS A 19 3.19 -4.71 0.33
C CYS A 19 3.38 -5.95 -0.56
N SER A 20 4.35 -5.92 -1.47
CA SER A 20 4.51 -6.95 -2.52
C SER A 20 5.95 -7.36 -2.74
N GLY A 21 6.23 -8.67 -2.88
CA GLY A 21 7.57 -9.17 -3.24
C GLY A 21 7.97 -8.92 -4.70
N TYR A 22 7.01 -8.52 -5.54
CA TYR A 22 7.25 -8.14 -6.93
C TYR A 22 7.15 -6.62 -7.14
N GLY A 23 7.16 -5.84 -6.06
CA GLY A 23 6.87 -4.42 -6.11
C GLY A 23 5.50 -4.16 -6.72
N ARG A 24 5.42 -3.21 -7.66
CA ARG A 24 4.16 -2.84 -8.34
C ARG A 24 3.72 -3.83 -9.42
N LEU A 25 4.55 -4.81 -9.78
CA LEU A 25 4.18 -5.80 -10.78
C LEU A 25 2.93 -6.57 -10.33
N GLY A 26 1.89 -6.55 -11.16
CA GLY A 26 0.60 -7.20 -10.87
C GLY A 26 -0.36 -6.38 -10.01
N ILE A 27 -0.01 -5.16 -9.61
CA ILE A 27 -0.95 -4.20 -9.01
C ILE A 27 -1.64 -3.42 -10.15
N PRO A 28 -2.98 -3.45 -10.26
CA PRO A 28 -3.70 -2.72 -11.30
C PRO A 28 -3.45 -1.20 -11.28
N ASP A 29 -3.53 -0.57 -12.45
CA ASP A 29 -3.29 0.87 -12.62
C ASP A 29 -4.28 1.74 -11.83
N THR A 30 -5.45 1.21 -11.47
CA THR A 30 -6.41 1.88 -10.57
C THR A 30 -5.81 2.21 -9.20
N TRP A 31 -4.65 1.65 -8.85
CA TRP A 31 -3.94 1.86 -7.59
C TRP A 31 -2.57 2.53 -7.80
N LEU A 32 -2.40 3.35 -8.85
CA LEU A 32 -1.18 4.11 -9.10
C LEU A 32 -0.87 5.14 -8.02
N ASP A 33 -1.91 5.74 -7.44
CA ASP A 33 -1.82 6.72 -6.35
C ASP A 33 -1.59 6.08 -4.97
N ARG A 34 -1.70 4.75 -4.86
CA ARG A 34 -1.40 4.01 -3.62
C ARG A 34 0.05 3.55 -3.62
N ARG A 35 0.76 3.88 -2.54
CA ARG A 35 2.14 3.42 -2.32
C ARG A 35 2.19 1.89 -2.27
N CYS A 36 3.29 1.33 -2.78
CA CYS A 36 3.62 -0.09 -2.62
C CYS A 36 5.01 -0.22 -2.02
N VAL A 37 5.13 -0.84 -0.84
CA VAL A 37 6.41 -1.19 -0.23
C VAL A 37 6.86 -2.55 -0.75
N ALA A 38 8.01 -2.60 -1.40
CA ALA A 38 8.55 -3.85 -1.94
C ALA A 38 9.09 -4.72 -0.79
N LYS A 39 8.71 -6.00 -0.77
CA LYS A 39 9.29 -7.00 0.14
C LYS A 39 10.60 -7.55 -0.45
N PRO A 40 11.60 -7.92 0.38
CA PRO A 40 11.61 -7.77 1.84
C PRO A 40 11.87 -6.31 2.27
N PHE A 41 11.34 -5.94 3.43
CA PHE A 41 11.58 -4.65 4.07
C PHE A 41 11.89 -4.85 5.56
N SER A 42 12.66 -3.94 6.16
CA SER A 42 12.90 -3.89 7.60
C SER A 42 11.70 -3.29 8.34
N ALA A 43 11.71 -3.41 9.68
CA ALA A 43 10.73 -2.76 10.53
C ALA A 43 10.84 -1.23 10.45
N GLU A 44 12.05 -0.66 10.35
CA GLU A 44 12.21 0.80 10.17
C GLU A 44 11.62 1.27 8.85
N GLN A 45 11.91 0.57 7.74
CA GLN A 45 11.37 0.93 6.42
C GLN A 45 9.83 0.90 6.40
N LEU A 46 9.23 -0.07 7.09
CA LEU A 46 7.77 -0.14 7.21
C LEU A 46 7.23 0.99 8.09
N SER A 47 7.90 1.30 9.19
CA SER A 47 7.53 2.39 10.11
C SER A 47 7.55 3.75 9.41
N GLU A 48 8.61 4.06 8.66
CA GLU A 48 8.72 5.27 7.85
C GLU A 48 7.58 5.38 6.82
N ALA A 49 7.30 4.30 6.07
CA ALA A 49 6.23 4.29 5.10
C ALA A 49 4.82 4.47 5.73
N LEU A 50 4.61 3.95 6.95
CA LEU A 50 3.38 4.17 7.71
C LEU A 50 3.28 5.61 8.20
N ASN A 51 4.37 6.19 8.69
CA ASN A 51 4.40 7.59 9.11
C ASN A 51 4.09 8.53 7.94
N GLU A 52 4.71 8.31 6.77
CA GLU A 52 4.42 9.07 5.55
C GLU A 52 2.95 8.92 5.11
N LEU A 53 2.36 7.73 5.25
CA LEU A 53 0.98 7.46 4.87
C LEU A 53 -0.05 8.15 5.79
N LEU A 54 0.28 8.34 7.07
CA LEU A 54 -0.62 8.87 8.09
C LEU A 54 -0.47 10.37 8.34
N GLN A 55 0.59 11.00 7.81
CA GLN A 55 0.75 12.45 7.86
C GLN A 55 -0.21 13.11 6.85
N VAL A 56 -1.19 13.84 7.37
CA VAL A 56 -2.18 14.65 6.62
C VAL A 56 -1.61 16.03 6.33
#